data_AF-D2AT03-F1
#
_entry.id   AF-D2AT03-F1
#
_cell.length_a   1.000
_cell.length_b   1.000
_cell.length_c   1.000
_cell.angle_alpha   90.00
_cell.angle_beta   90.00
_cell.angle_gamma   90.00
#
_symmetry.space_group_name_H-M   'P 1'
#
loop_
_entity.id
_entity.type
_entity.pdbx_description
1 polymer ?
#
loop_
_entity_poly.entity_id
_entity_poly.type
_entity_poly.pdbx_seq_one_letter_code
_entity_poly.pdbx_strand_id
1 'polypeptide(L)'
;MACSVRRGVMVCAVALLAVSGCGDGGPTAAEAGETLKSHITELMEESHVLDVRITDSGGRDIPCGDGKAKRTFAATARDSAAQRDPDGLNTYLLGALSSVAPYRIAEDRGNAPIKLANDEYKTVIILESPGDGRYGVRGETECLPAS
;
A
#
# COMPACT_ATOMS: atom_id res chain seq x y z
N MET A 1 -10.85 -22.52 61.43
CA MET A 1 -11.34 -21.65 60.34
C MET A 1 -10.36 -21.74 59.19
N ALA A 2 -10.81 -22.33 58.09
CA ALA A 2 -10.04 -22.49 56.87
C ALA A 2 -10.32 -21.30 55.94
N CYS A 3 -9.28 -20.71 55.36
CA CYS A 3 -9.38 -19.90 54.15
C CYS A 3 -8.23 -20.31 53.22
N SER A 4 -8.49 -21.33 52.42
CA SER A 4 -7.67 -21.68 51.26
C SER A 4 -7.90 -20.63 50.16
N VAL A 5 -6.88 -19.83 49.85
CA VAL A 5 -6.91 -18.94 48.68
C VAL A 5 -6.27 -19.68 47.51
N ARG A 6 -7.11 -20.31 46.69
CA ARG A 6 -6.79 -20.69 45.31
C ARG A 6 -7.21 -19.54 44.38
N ARG A 7 -6.27 -19.01 43.60
CA ARG A 7 -6.48 -18.25 42.34
C ARG A 7 -5.07 -17.92 41.82
N GLY A 8 -4.51 -18.69 40.92
CA GLY A 8 -4.93 -18.81 39.52
C GLY A 8 -3.85 -18.12 38.69
N VAL A 9 -2.76 -18.83 38.42
CA VAL A 9 -1.67 -18.34 37.56
C VAL A 9 -2.20 -18.31 36.13
N MET A 10 -2.69 -17.16 35.70
CA MET A 10 -3.05 -16.92 34.31
C MET A 10 -1.75 -16.64 33.55
N VAL A 11 -1.14 -17.72 33.04
CA VAL A 11 -0.03 -17.65 32.09
C VAL A 11 -0.62 -17.11 30.79
N CYS A 12 -0.51 -15.80 30.56
CA CYS A 12 -0.68 -15.22 29.23
C CYS A 12 0.47 -15.71 28.36
N ALA A 13 0.25 -16.83 27.65
CA ALA A 13 1.07 -17.22 26.53
C ALA A 13 0.85 -16.19 25.42
N VAL A 14 1.66 -15.13 25.42
CA VAL A 14 1.83 -14.26 24.26
C VAL A 14 2.50 -15.12 23.21
N ALA A 15 1.70 -15.60 22.25
CA ALA A 15 2.20 -16.25 21.06
C ALA A 15 3.17 -15.29 20.36
N LEU A 16 4.46 -15.62 20.42
CA LEU A 16 5.48 -14.97 19.63
C LEU A 16 5.10 -15.20 18.17
N LEU A 17 4.73 -14.12 17.47
CA LEU A 17 4.72 -14.09 16.02
C LEU A 17 6.15 -14.36 15.57
N ALA A 18 6.42 -15.61 15.21
CA ALA A 18 7.65 -16.00 14.57
C ALA A 18 7.73 -15.28 13.21
N VAL A 19 8.46 -14.17 13.16
CA VAL A 19 8.99 -13.64 11.91
C VAL A 19 10.08 -14.63 11.47
N SER A 20 9.68 -15.74 10.88
CA SER A 20 10.56 -16.65 10.14
C SER A 20 10.47 -16.29 8.68
N GLY A 21 11.46 -15.55 8.18
CA GLY A 21 11.52 -15.17 6.78
C GLY A 21 12.82 -14.49 6.39
N CYS A 22 13.95 -14.82 7.03
CA CYS A 22 15.27 -14.47 6.49
C CYS A 22 15.66 -15.55 5.47
N GLY A 23 14.98 -15.55 4.32
CA GLY A 23 15.45 -16.23 3.13
C GLY A 23 16.07 -15.19 2.21
N ASP A 24 17.17 -15.50 1.53
CA ASP A 24 17.86 -14.64 0.55
C ASP A 24 16.99 -14.22 -0.67
N GLY A 25 15.68 -14.44 -0.64
CA GLY A 25 14.71 -13.95 -1.62
C GLY A 25 14.08 -12.66 -1.13
N GLY A 26 13.77 -11.72 -2.04
CA GLY A 26 13.06 -10.49 -1.72
C GLY A 26 11.67 -10.72 -1.07
N PRO A 27 10.87 -9.66 -0.89
CA PRO A 27 9.65 -9.74 -0.08
C PRO A 27 8.66 -10.77 -0.62
N THR A 28 7.89 -11.36 0.29
CA THR A 28 6.68 -12.11 -0.04
C THR A 28 5.60 -11.17 -0.59
N ALA A 29 4.59 -11.73 -1.26
CA ALA A 29 3.42 -10.99 -1.72
C ALA A 29 2.70 -10.29 -0.55
N ALA A 30 2.73 -10.91 0.64
CA ALA A 30 2.14 -10.36 1.85
C ALA A 30 2.89 -9.13 2.37
N GLU A 31 4.21 -9.22 2.50
CA GLU A 31 5.05 -8.12 2.97
C GLU A 31 5.01 -6.94 2.00
N ALA A 32 5.22 -7.20 0.70
CA ALA A 32 5.13 -6.17 -0.33
C ALA A 32 3.73 -5.53 -0.39
N GLY A 33 2.67 -6.30 -0.14
CA GLY A 33 1.29 -5.81 -0.10
C GLY A 33 1.02 -4.88 1.08
N GLU A 34 1.54 -5.19 2.27
CA GLU A 34 1.41 -4.29 3.43
C GLU A 34 2.26 -3.02 3.24
N THR A 35 3.46 -3.12 2.68
CA THR A 35 4.27 -1.95 2.32
C THR A 35 3.56 -1.06 1.30
N LEU A 36 3.00 -1.65 0.25
CA LEU A 36 2.21 -0.94 -0.77
C LEU A 36 1.04 -0.16 -0.15
N LYS A 37 0.29 -0.83 0.74
CA LYS A 37 -0.83 -0.23 1.45
C LYS A 37 -0.37 0.91 2.34
N SER A 38 0.75 0.74 3.06
CA SER A 38 1.34 1.80 3.87
C SER A 38 1.68 3.02 3.02
N HIS A 39 2.42 2.85 1.92
CA HIS A 39 2.82 3.95 1.05
C HIS A 39 1.64 4.69 0.44
N ILE A 40 0.60 3.97 -0.03
CA ILE A 40 -0.59 4.62 -0.58
C ILE A 40 -1.36 5.35 0.52
N THR A 41 -1.44 4.79 1.73
CA THR A 41 -2.13 5.46 2.86
C THR A 41 -1.41 6.74 3.26
N GLU A 42 -0.08 6.67 3.42
CA GLU A 42 0.76 7.82 3.75
C GLU A 42 0.72 8.90 2.66
N LEU A 43 0.72 8.50 1.38
CA LEU A 43 0.52 9.43 0.27
C LEU A 43 -0.79 10.22 0.41
N MET A 44 -1.89 9.58 0.82
CA MET A 44 -3.16 10.28 1.03
C MET A 44 -3.07 11.29 2.18
N GLU A 45 -2.37 10.94 3.25
CA GLU A 45 -2.18 11.81 4.41
C GLU A 45 -1.32 13.04 4.07
N GLU A 46 -0.16 12.83 3.44
CA GLU A 46 0.76 13.88 2.98
C GLU A 46 0.14 14.79 1.91
N SER A 47 -0.77 14.24 1.11
CA SER A 47 -1.47 15.00 0.06
C SER A 47 -2.62 15.86 0.60
N HIS A 48 -2.92 15.82 1.91
CA HIS A 48 -3.99 16.60 2.56
C HIS A 48 -5.35 16.54 1.85
N VAL A 49 -5.75 15.34 1.49
CA VAL A 49 -6.90 15.12 0.60
C VAL A 49 -8.21 14.96 1.34
N LEU A 50 -9.30 15.11 0.59
CA LEU A 50 -10.66 15.03 1.08
C LEU A 50 -11.35 13.78 0.51
N ASP A 51 -12.42 13.33 1.18
CA ASP A 51 -13.28 12.23 0.70
C ASP A 51 -12.52 10.93 0.34
N VAL A 52 -11.50 10.55 1.14
CA VAL A 52 -10.75 9.30 0.92
C VAL A 52 -11.69 8.11 0.95
N ARG A 53 -11.65 7.31 -0.11
CA ARG A 53 -12.40 6.07 -0.25
C ARG A 53 -11.47 4.95 -0.71
N ILE A 54 -11.34 3.92 0.12
CA ILE A 54 -10.68 2.67 -0.29
C ILE A 54 -11.60 1.92 -1.26
N THR A 55 -11.10 1.63 -2.45
CA THR A 55 -11.79 0.89 -3.51
C THR A 55 -11.29 -0.55 -3.63
N ASP A 56 -10.06 -0.81 -3.16
CA ASP A 56 -9.52 -2.15 -2.94
C ASP A 56 -8.64 -2.15 -1.68
N SER A 57 -8.94 -3.02 -0.71
CA SER A 57 -8.28 -3.06 0.59
C SER A 57 -7.06 -4.00 0.65
N GLY A 58 -6.79 -4.77 -0.40
CA GLY A 58 -5.52 -5.51 -0.57
C GLY A 58 -5.23 -6.70 0.31
N GLY A 59 -6.20 -7.17 1.09
CA GLY A 59 -6.04 -8.33 1.96
C GLY A 59 -6.19 -9.69 1.26
N ARG A 60 -6.03 -9.78 -0.07
CA ARG A 60 -6.24 -11.03 -0.83
C ARG A 60 -5.11 -11.28 -1.80
N ASP A 61 -4.61 -12.51 -1.79
CA ASP A 61 -3.67 -13.01 -2.77
C ASP A 61 -4.37 -13.29 -4.10
N ILE A 62 -3.84 -12.69 -5.16
CA ILE A 62 -4.24 -12.94 -6.54
C ILE A 62 -3.22 -13.92 -7.13
N PRO A 63 -3.60 -15.16 -7.48
CA PRO A 63 -2.67 -16.17 -7.96
C PRO A 63 -1.96 -15.74 -9.26
N CYS A 64 -0.64 -15.89 -9.29
CA CYS A 64 0.18 -15.67 -10.49
C CYS A 64 0.65 -16.98 -11.15
N GLY A 65 0.47 -18.12 -10.47
CA GLY A 65 1.10 -19.40 -10.84
C GLY A 65 2.38 -19.67 -10.03
N ASP A 66 2.87 -20.90 -10.07
CA ASP A 66 4.16 -21.32 -9.46
C ASP A 66 4.36 -20.96 -7.99
N GLY A 67 3.29 -21.03 -7.19
CA GLY A 67 3.33 -20.67 -5.76
C GLY A 67 3.50 -19.16 -5.50
N LYS A 68 3.35 -18.34 -6.54
CA LYS A 68 3.41 -16.89 -6.45
C LYS A 68 2.03 -16.27 -6.45
N ALA A 69 1.95 -15.12 -5.79
CA ALA A 69 0.77 -14.27 -5.74
C ALA A 69 1.16 -12.82 -5.94
N LYS A 70 0.17 -11.99 -6.26
CA LYS A 70 0.26 -10.54 -6.14
C LYS A 70 -0.85 -10.02 -5.24
N ARG A 71 -0.64 -8.84 -4.66
CA ARG A 71 -1.66 -8.09 -3.92
C ARG A 71 -1.86 -6.73 -4.57
N THR A 72 -3.04 -6.17 -4.39
CA THR A 72 -3.45 -4.87 -4.96
C THR A 72 -3.94 -3.97 -3.85
N PHE A 73 -3.84 -2.66 -3.96
CA PHE A 73 -4.49 -1.74 -3.04
C PHE A 73 -4.91 -0.51 -3.82
N ALA A 74 -6.11 0.00 -3.57
CA ALA A 74 -6.60 1.14 -4.33
C ALA A 74 -7.44 2.07 -3.47
N ALA A 75 -7.22 3.36 -3.69
CA ALA A 75 -7.95 4.43 -3.06
C ALA A 75 -8.27 5.53 -4.07
N THR A 76 -9.34 6.27 -3.81
CA THR A 76 -9.68 7.50 -4.51
C THR A 76 -9.89 8.61 -3.50
N ALA A 77 -9.58 9.84 -3.87
CA ALA A 77 -9.88 11.00 -3.04
C ALA A 77 -10.14 12.24 -3.91
N ARG A 78 -10.37 13.36 -3.24
CA ARG A 78 -10.44 14.69 -3.85
C ARG A 78 -9.33 15.57 -3.35
N ASP A 79 -8.79 16.35 -4.27
CA ASP A 79 -7.92 17.46 -3.96
C ASP A 79 -8.66 18.52 -3.13
N SER A 80 -7.98 19.08 -2.13
CA SER A 80 -8.48 20.23 -1.37
C SER A 80 -8.55 21.48 -2.25
N ALA A 81 -7.72 21.56 -3.28
CA ALA A 81 -7.75 22.60 -4.30
C ALA A 81 -8.55 22.15 -5.55
N ALA A 82 -9.89 22.15 -5.45
CA ALA A 82 -10.80 21.61 -6.48
C ALA A 82 -10.64 22.18 -7.92
N GLN A 83 -9.88 23.26 -8.11
CA GLN A 83 -9.61 23.87 -9.42
C GLN A 83 -8.32 23.37 -10.08
N ARG A 84 -7.51 22.54 -9.39
CA ARG A 84 -6.29 21.98 -9.96
C ARG A 84 -6.64 21.08 -11.15
N ASP A 85 -6.02 21.34 -12.28
CA ASP A 85 -6.17 20.53 -13.47
C ASP A 85 -5.53 19.13 -13.28
N PRO A 86 -5.91 18.13 -14.09
CA PRO A 86 -5.38 16.78 -13.99
C PRO A 86 -3.85 16.67 -13.98
N ASP A 87 -3.15 17.45 -14.81
CA ASP A 87 -1.70 17.34 -14.97
C ASP A 87 -0.98 17.98 -13.78
N GLY A 88 -1.49 19.11 -13.30
CA GLY A 88 -1.08 19.73 -12.05
C GLY A 88 -1.28 18.80 -10.85
N LEU A 89 -2.42 18.09 -10.80
CA LEU A 89 -2.71 17.14 -9.72
C LEU A 89 -1.79 15.92 -9.77
N ASN A 90 -1.49 15.38 -10.94
CA ASN A 90 -0.51 14.31 -11.09
C ASN A 90 0.89 14.74 -10.66
N THR A 91 1.31 15.95 -11.05
CA THR A 91 2.62 16.51 -10.65
C THR A 91 2.70 16.66 -9.13
N TYR A 92 1.62 17.13 -8.51
CA TYR A 92 1.52 17.23 -7.05
C TYR A 92 1.63 15.86 -6.37
N LEU A 93 0.85 14.88 -6.82
CA LEU A 93 0.87 13.52 -6.28
C LEU A 93 2.22 12.82 -6.47
N LEU A 94 2.88 13.06 -7.61
CA LEU A 94 4.23 12.56 -7.86
C LEU A 94 5.23 13.14 -6.86
N GLY A 95 5.14 14.46 -6.60
CA GLY A 95 5.94 15.13 -5.58
C GLY A 95 5.69 14.57 -4.18
N ALA A 96 4.42 14.43 -3.79
CA ALA A 96 4.06 13.86 -2.49
C ALA A 96 4.54 12.40 -2.34
N LEU A 97 4.37 11.57 -3.37
CA LEU A 97 4.83 10.17 -3.33
C LEU A 97 6.36 10.09 -3.18
N SER A 98 7.11 11.02 -3.77
CA SER A 98 8.58 11.05 -3.63
C SER A 98 9.05 11.31 -2.20
N SER A 99 8.20 11.92 -1.36
CA SER A 99 8.45 12.09 0.08
C SER A 99 8.15 10.82 0.89
N VAL A 100 7.25 9.97 0.40
CA VAL A 100 6.86 8.70 1.05
C VAL A 100 7.89 7.62 0.76
N ALA A 101 8.22 7.39 -0.51
CA ALA A 101 9.17 6.35 -0.93
C ALA A 101 9.74 6.63 -2.33
N PRO A 102 10.96 6.14 -2.63
CA PRO A 102 11.60 6.38 -3.91
C PRO A 102 10.99 5.50 -5.01
N TYR A 103 9.90 5.96 -5.63
CA TYR A 103 9.37 5.34 -6.84
C TYR A 103 9.99 6.01 -8.08
N ARG A 104 10.39 5.21 -9.08
CA ARG A 104 10.82 5.71 -10.39
C ARG A 104 9.65 5.72 -11.36
N ILE A 105 9.62 6.69 -12.27
CA ILE A 105 8.67 6.70 -13.38
C ILE A 105 9.01 5.52 -14.31
N ALA A 106 8.07 4.59 -14.43
CA ALA A 106 8.17 3.46 -15.35
C ALA A 106 7.50 3.77 -16.69
N GLU A 107 6.42 4.56 -16.67
CA GLU A 107 5.71 5.01 -17.87
C GLU A 107 5.00 6.33 -17.60
N ASP A 108 5.21 7.31 -18.49
CA ASP A 108 4.49 8.57 -18.51
C ASP A 108 4.23 8.96 -19.96
N ARG A 109 2.95 9.13 -20.32
CA ARG A 109 2.51 9.45 -21.67
C ARG A 109 2.19 10.95 -21.85
N GLY A 110 2.53 11.78 -20.86
CA GLY A 110 2.20 13.20 -20.82
C GLY A 110 0.76 13.51 -20.40
N ASN A 111 -0.10 12.49 -20.41
CA ASN A 111 -1.49 12.56 -19.96
C ASN A 111 -1.71 11.36 -19.05
N ALA A 112 -2.35 11.56 -17.89
CA ALA A 112 -2.65 10.50 -16.92
C ALA A 112 -3.16 9.21 -17.60
N PRO A 113 -2.83 8.00 -17.10
CA PRO A 113 -2.14 7.75 -15.83
C PRO A 113 -0.61 7.76 -15.91
N ILE A 114 0.04 8.05 -14.78
CA ILE A 114 1.49 7.89 -14.58
C ILE A 114 1.74 6.58 -13.86
N LYS A 115 2.62 5.73 -14.41
CA LYS A 115 3.03 4.46 -13.81
C LYS A 115 4.39 4.59 -13.15
N LEU A 116 4.46 4.16 -11.91
CA LEU A 116 5.59 4.31 -11.00
C LEU A 116 5.98 2.93 -10.48
N ALA A 117 7.27 2.63 -10.42
CA ALA A 117 7.78 1.34 -9.95
C ALA A 117 8.77 1.54 -8.81
N ASN A 118 8.78 0.62 -7.86
CA ASN A 118 9.79 0.53 -6.83
C ASN A 118 10.34 -0.91 -6.81
N ASP A 119 11.60 -1.05 -7.23
CA ASP A 119 12.24 -2.36 -7.41
C ASP A 119 12.67 -3.01 -6.08
N GLU A 120 12.81 -2.22 -5.01
CA GLU A 120 13.15 -2.66 -3.65
C GLU A 120 11.96 -3.38 -3.00
N TYR A 121 10.80 -2.74 -3.01
CA TYR A 121 9.56 -3.26 -2.45
C TYR A 121 8.77 -4.13 -3.42
N LYS A 122 9.23 -4.23 -4.69
CA LYS A 122 8.56 -5.00 -5.74
C LYS A 122 7.10 -4.57 -5.93
N THR A 123 6.90 -3.25 -6.02
CA THR A 123 5.57 -2.64 -6.15
C THR A 123 5.49 -1.69 -7.33
N VAL A 124 4.28 -1.54 -7.85
CA VAL A 124 3.91 -0.60 -8.90
C VAL A 124 2.75 0.24 -8.38
N ILE A 125 2.84 1.55 -8.59
CA ILE A 125 1.77 2.51 -8.32
C ILE A 125 1.36 3.16 -9.63
N ILE A 126 0.06 3.37 -9.80
CA ILE A 126 -0.56 4.05 -10.92
C ILE A 126 -1.33 5.24 -10.36
N LEU A 127 -0.96 6.44 -10.77
CA LEU A 127 -1.65 7.68 -10.44
C LEU A 127 -2.61 8.04 -11.57
N GLU A 128 -3.87 8.26 -11.23
CA GLU A 128 -4.95 8.61 -12.15
C GLU A 128 -5.61 9.91 -11.70
N SER A 129 -5.69 10.92 -12.57
CA SER A 129 -6.45 12.15 -12.31
C SER A 129 -7.53 12.32 -13.38
N PRO A 130 -8.73 11.74 -13.21
CA PRO A 130 -9.76 11.76 -14.25
C PRO A 130 -10.40 13.15 -14.50
N GLY A 131 -10.13 14.15 -13.66
CA GLY A 131 -10.74 15.49 -13.74
C GLY A 131 -11.44 15.92 -12.46
N ASP A 132 -11.91 17.16 -12.45
CA ASP A 132 -12.73 17.74 -11.37
C ASP A 132 -12.10 17.68 -9.97
N GLY A 133 -10.77 17.83 -9.90
CA GLY A 133 -10.00 17.72 -8.66
C GLY A 133 -10.07 16.32 -8.03
N ARG A 134 -10.48 15.29 -8.77
CA ARG A 134 -10.50 13.90 -8.29
C ARG A 134 -9.24 13.19 -8.74
N TYR A 135 -8.78 12.27 -7.90
CA TYR A 135 -7.71 11.37 -8.28
C TYR A 135 -7.89 9.98 -7.66
N GLY A 136 -7.20 9.02 -8.25
CA GLY A 136 -7.12 7.64 -7.83
C GLY A 136 -5.68 7.19 -7.78
N VAL A 137 -5.37 6.36 -6.79
CA VAL A 137 -4.09 5.70 -6.65
C VAL A 137 -4.36 4.21 -6.60
N ARG A 138 -3.79 3.48 -7.56
CA ARG A 138 -3.87 2.02 -7.62
C ARG A 138 -2.47 1.46 -7.48
N GLY A 139 -2.31 0.51 -6.59
CA GLY A 139 -1.09 -0.21 -6.36
C GLY A 139 -1.25 -1.67 -6.70
N GLU A 140 -0.18 -2.29 -7.18
CA GLU A 140 -0.03 -3.74 -7.19
C GLU A 140 1.40 -4.16 -6.85
N THR A 141 1.55 -5.32 -6.20
CA THR A 141 2.85 -5.97 -6.07
C THR A 141 3.19 -6.69 -7.37
N GLU A 142 4.47 -6.97 -7.58
CA GLU A 142 4.88 -8.00 -8.53
C GLU A 142 4.34 -9.38 -8.10
N CYS A 143 4.49 -10.37 -8.98
CA CYS A 143 4.23 -11.76 -8.64
C CYS A 143 5.37 -12.30 -7.77
N LEU A 144 5.12 -12.39 -6.48
CA LEU A 144 6.07 -12.72 -5.43
C LEU A 144 5.69 -14.04 -4.75
N PRO A 145 6.61 -14.70 -4.04
CA PRO A 145 6.26 -15.86 -3.22
C PRO A 145 5.07 -15.54 -2.31
N ALA A 146 4.08 -16.42 -2.24
CA ALA A 146 2.89 -16.17 -1.42
C ALA A 146 3.20 -16.19 0.10
N SER A 147 4.24 -16.93 0.50
CA SER A 147 4.71 -17.12 1.87
C SER A 147 6.20 -17.45 1.91
#